data_AF-A0A149QIF4-F1
#
_entry.id   AF-A0A149QIF4-F1
#
_cell.length_a   1.000
_cell.length_b   1.000
_cell.length_c   1.000
_cell.angle_alpha   90.00
_cell.angle_beta   90.00
_cell.angle_gamma   90.00
#
_symmetry.space_group_name_H-M   'P 1'
#
loop_
_entity.id
_entity.type
_entity.pdbx_description
1 polymer ?
#
loop_
_entity_poly.entity_id
_entity_poly.type
_entity_poly.pdbx_seq_one_letter_code
_entity_poly.pdbx_strand_id
1 'polypeptide(L)'
;MEKGSGVHMDNALAFVPSGANLLEAVRGDLTGNGFQDQLLVIDQPPPEGLLPGEHGPNRVLLLLLGDATGRWQLAARNDKLVPCSTRGGIAGDPFAYVTIEDGAFSVITNGGSRERWSSVYTFRYAPAEQACWVHGVQRRVVDTETEATHTRDFSAAELGRVRFEDFDPSVVADVSLP
;
A
#
# COMPACT_ATOMS: atom_id res chain seq x y z
N MET A 1 4.66 -23.22 40.81
CA MET A 1 5.60 -22.21 40.28
C MET A 1 6.00 -22.66 38.89
N GLU A 2 5.32 -22.13 37.88
CA GLU A 2 5.73 -20.92 37.15
C GLU A 2 6.93 -21.18 36.23
N LYS A 3 6.67 -21.10 34.93
CA LYS A 3 7.00 -19.89 34.19
C LYS A 3 6.13 -19.84 32.93
N GLY A 4 5.24 -18.85 32.89
CA GLY A 4 4.56 -18.46 31.67
C GLY A 4 5.61 -18.07 30.64
N SER A 5 5.69 -18.85 29.56
CA SER A 5 6.40 -18.45 28.36
C SER A 5 5.58 -17.33 27.74
N GLY A 6 5.98 -16.09 27.99
CA GLY A 6 5.47 -14.93 27.28
C GLY A 6 5.57 -15.21 25.78
N VAL A 7 4.46 -15.11 25.08
CA VAL A 7 4.41 -15.21 23.63
C VAL A 7 5.21 -14.03 23.08
N HIS A 8 6.44 -14.29 22.64
CA HIS A 8 7.13 -13.39 21.70
C HIS A 8 6.24 -13.32 20.46
N MET A 9 5.64 -12.15 20.22
CA MET A 9 4.63 -11.97 19.18
C MET A 9 5.32 -11.51 17.88
N ASP A 10 6.16 -12.39 17.33
CA ASP A 10 6.93 -12.18 16.10
C ASP A 10 6.09 -12.31 14.82
N ASN A 11 4.76 -12.36 14.96
CA ASN A 11 3.88 -12.82 13.90
C ASN A 11 3.02 -11.68 13.35
N ALA A 12 3.40 -11.14 12.19
CA ALA A 12 2.58 -10.21 11.42
C ALA A 12 1.14 -10.72 11.20
N LEU A 13 0.93 -12.05 11.20
CA LEU A 13 -0.39 -12.68 11.12
C LEU A 13 -1.33 -12.29 12.27
N ALA A 14 -0.82 -11.79 13.41
CA ALA A 14 -1.67 -11.30 14.51
C ALA A 14 -2.51 -10.07 14.09
N PHE A 15 -2.06 -9.32 13.08
CA PHE A 15 -2.79 -8.18 12.52
C PHE A 15 -3.66 -8.55 11.31
N VAL A 16 -3.59 -9.80 10.85
CA VAL A 16 -4.32 -10.28 9.68
C VAL A 16 -5.67 -10.85 10.15
N PRO A 17 -6.82 -10.27 9.71
CA PRO A 17 -8.12 -10.80 10.08
C PRO A 17 -8.29 -12.26 9.66
N SER A 18 -9.04 -13.03 10.46
CA SER A 18 -9.36 -14.42 10.11
C SER A 18 -10.04 -14.52 8.74
N GLY A 19 -9.60 -15.47 7.91
CA GLY A 19 -10.09 -15.66 6.55
C GLY A 19 -9.55 -14.66 5.52
N ALA A 20 -8.75 -13.68 5.93
CA ALA A 20 -8.01 -12.82 5.01
C ALA A 20 -6.68 -13.46 4.59
N ASN A 21 -6.18 -13.08 3.43
CA ASN A 21 -4.90 -13.54 2.91
C ASN A 21 -3.83 -12.45 3.04
N LEU A 22 -2.70 -12.74 3.67
CA LEU A 22 -1.56 -11.84 3.70
C LEU A 22 -0.80 -11.96 2.39
N LEU A 23 -0.87 -10.93 1.53
CA LEU A 23 -0.23 -10.94 0.21
C LEU A 23 1.24 -10.57 0.29
N GLU A 24 1.56 -9.55 1.08
CA GLU A 24 2.91 -9.06 1.21
C GLU A 24 3.17 -8.50 2.60
N ALA A 25 4.40 -8.69 3.08
CA ALA A 25 4.88 -8.18 4.35
C ALA A 25 6.32 -7.70 4.17
N VAL A 26 6.52 -6.37 4.16
CA VAL A 26 7.84 -5.75 3.97
C VAL A 26 8.27 -5.05 5.25
N ARG A 27 9.54 -5.23 5.63
CA ARG A 27 10.15 -4.60 6.80
C ARG A 27 11.20 -3.59 6.38
N GLY A 28 11.37 -2.53 7.17
CA GLY A 28 12.40 -1.52 6.98
C GLY A 28 12.39 -0.51 8.12
N ASP A 29 13.45 0.30 8.24
CA ASP A 29 13.48 1.41 9.19
C ASP A 29 12.81 2.64 8.58
N LEU A 30 11.49 2.76 8.76
CA LEU A 30 10.70 3.87 8.22
C LEU A 30 10.85 5.12 9.09
N THR A 31 10.96 4.93 10.40
CA THR A 31 11.00 6.02 11.38
C THR A 31 12.40 6.59 11.61
N GLY A 32 13.44 5.90 11.17
CA GLY A 32 14.84 6.28 11.37
C GLY A 32 15.32 6.07 12.82
N ASN A 33 14.60 5.25 13.59
CA ASN A 33 14.92 5.00 15.00
C ASN A 33 15.75 3.71 15.20
N GLY A 34 16.08 3.00 14.13
CA GLY A 34 16.83 1.75 14.14
C GLY A 34 16.00 0.49 14.44
N PHE A 35 14.69 0.62 14.65
CA PHE A 35 13.76 -0.51 14.79
C PHE A 35 13.10 -0.85 13.44
N GLN A 36 12.70 -2.11 13.29
CA GLN A 36 12.04 -2.57 12.07
C GLN A 36 10.56 -2.24 12.10
N ASP A 37 10.15 -1.31 11.26
CA ASP A 37 8.76 -1.04 10.92
C ASP A 37 8.29 -2.04 9.85
N GLN A 38 6.98 -2.16 9.67
CA GLN A 38 6.41 -3.16 8.76
C GLN A 38 5.18 -2.65 8.02
N LEU A 39 5.12 -2.92 6.72
CA LEU A 39 3.92 -2.81 5.91
C LEU A 39 3.31 -4.19 5.67
N LEU A 40 1.98 -4.30 5.80
CA LEU A 40 1.23 -5.50 5.48
C LEU A 40 0.16 -5.19 4.43
N VAL A 41 0.17 -5.92 3.32
CA VAL A 41 -0.87 -5.86 2.28
C VAL A 41 -1.75 -7.09 2.42
N ILE A 42 -3.03 -6.89 2.69
CA ILE A 42 -3.96 -7.96 3.06
C ILE A 42 -5.13 -7.99 2.07
N ASP A 43 -5.28 -9.13 1.39
CA ASP A 43 -6.47 -9.43 0.61
C ASP A 43 -7.61 -9.82 1.54
N GLN A 44 -8.69 -9.05 1.49
CA GLN A 44 -9.87 -9.33 2.30
C GLN A 44 -10.68 -10.46 1.65
N PRO A 45 -11.35 -11.31 2.46
CA PRO A 45 -12.30 -12.26 1.90
C PRO A 45 -13.39 -11.51 1.13
N PRO A 46 -13.88 -12.07 0.01
CA PRO A 46 -15.00 -11.49 -0.70
C PRO A 46 -16.24 -11.44 0.23
N PRO A 47 -17.06 -10.38 0.16
CA PRO A 47 -18.28 -10.32 0.92
C PRO A 47 -19.24 -11.43 0.48
N GLU A 48 -20.05 -11.90 1.41
CA GLU A 48 -21.10 -12.86 1.09
C GLU A 48 -22.05 -12.29 0.04
N GLY A 49 -22.33 -13.07 -1.01
CA GLY A 49 -23.23 -12.65 -2.10
C GLY A 49 -22.58 -11.84 -3.22
N LEU A 50 -21.25 -11.69 -3.25
CA LEU A 50 -20.54 -11.07 -4.39
C LEU A 50 -20.88 -11.81 -5.70
N LEU A 51 -21.43 -11.10 -6.68
CA LEU A 51 -21.87 -11.71 -7.94
C LEU A 51 -20.69 -11.91 -8.91
N PRO A 52 -20.79 -12.88 -9.84
CA PRO A 52 -19.81 -13.01 -10.92
C PRO A 52 -19.67 -11.71 -11.73
N GLY A 53 -18.44 -11.23 -11.87
CA GLY A 53 -18.13 -9.97 -12.57
C GLY A 53 -18.10 -8.73 -11.67
N GLU A 54 -18.51 -8.83 -10.42
CA GLU A 54 -18.34 -7.74 -9.44
C GLU A 54 -16.92 -7.73 -8.86
N HIS A 55 -16.46 -6.54 -8.52
CA HIS A 55 -15.16 -6.37 -7.88
C HIS A 55 -15.30 -6.49 -6.36
N GLY A 56 -14.47 -7.34 -5.75
CA GLY A 56 -14.34 -7.43 -4.31
C GLY A 56 -13.85 -6.13 -3.66
N PRO A 57 -13.81 -6.06 -2.32
CA PRO A 57 -13.31 -4.91 -1.59
C PRO A 57 -11.85 -4.64 -1.94
N ASN A 58 -11.43 -3.38 -1.86
CA ASN A 58 -10.01 -3.04 -1.92
C ASN A 58 -9.24 -3.76 -0.81
N ARG A 59 -7.94 -3.90 -1.03
CA ARG A 59 -7.04 -4.53 -0.07
C ARG A 59 -6.72 -3.57 1.06
N VAL A 60 -6.45 -4.14 2.22
CA VAL A 60 -6.10 -3.39 3.41
C VAL A 60 -4.58 -3.27 3.46
N LEU A 61 -4.08 -2.05 3.56
CA LEU A 61 -2.68 -1.76 3.81
C LEU A 61 -2.51 -1.27 5.24
N LEU A 62 -1.73 -2.00 6.04
CA LEU A 62 -1.40 -1.64 7.42
C LEU A 62 0.03 -1.15 7.51
N LEU A 63 0.23 -0.07 8.26
CA LEU A 63 1.53 0.37 8.74
C LEU A 63 1.67 0.01 10.21
N LEU A 64 2.68 -0.79 10.52
CA LEU A 64 3.05 -1.16 11.87
C LEU A 64 4.39 -0.53 12.24
N LEU A 65 4.45 0.11 13.41
CA LEU A 65 5.70 0.66 13.93
C LEU A 65 6.32 -0.29 14.95
N GLY A 66 7.62 -0.52 14.80
CA GLY A 66 8.42 -1.36 15.71
C GLY A 66 8.89 -0.59 16.94
N ASP A 67 9.06 -1.30 18.05
CA ASP A 67 9.66 -0.75 19.27
C ASP A 67 10.94 -1.49 19.70
N ALA A 68 11.62 -0.96 20.73
CA ALA A 68 12.83 -1.53 21.30
C ALA A 68 12.68 -2.94 21.87
N THR A 69 11.44 -3.39 22.10
CA THR A 69 11.13 -4.74 22.58
C THR A 69 10.91 -5.74 21.44
N GLY A 70 11.02 -5.28 20.19
CA GLY A 70 10.76 -6.09 18.99
C GLY A 70 9.28 -6.30 18.72
N ARG A 71 8.39 -5.53 19.36
CA ARG A 71 6.95 -5.61 19.14
C ARG A 71 6.50 -4.56 18.14
N TRP A 72 5.43 -4.90 17.43
CA TRP A 72 4.76 -3.99 16.50
C TRP A 72 3.48 -3.43 17.08
N GLN A 73 3.18 -2.18 16.73
CA GLN A 73 1.92 -1.52 17.01
C GLN A 73 1.31 -1.00 15.70
N LEU A 74 0.00 -1.16 15.53
CA LEU A 74 -0.70 -0.58 14.39
C LEU A 74 -0.67 0.95 14.51
N ALA A 75 -0.03 1.60 13.54
CA ALA A 75 0.07 3.06 13.49
C ALA A 75 -0.92 3.68 12.51
N ALA A 76 -1.15 3.04 11.36
CA ALA A 76 -2.10 3.53 10.37
C ALA A 76 -2.64 2.39 9.49
N ARG A 77 -3.81 2.65 8.89
CA ARG A 77 -4.54 1.72 8.01
C ARG A 77 -5.12 2.48 6.84
N ASN A 78 -4.99 1.93 5.64
CA ASN A 78 -5.62 2.45 4.43
C ASN A 78 -6.34 1.33 3.67
N ASP A 79 -7.62 1.54 3.38
CA ASP A 79 -8.51 0.57 2.72
C ASP A 79 -8.88 0.99 1.27
N LYS A 80 -8.17 1.97 0.71
CA LYS A 80 -8.49 2.62 -0.57
C LYS A 80 -7.37 2.49 -1.61
N LEU A 81 -6.11 2.51 -1.15
CA LEU A 81 -4.92 2.70 -1.97
C LEU A 81 -4.60 1.49 -2.85
N VAL A 82 -4.84 0.28 -2.33
CA VAL A 82 -4.52 -0.97 -3.03
C VAL A 82 -5.81 -1.57 -3.58
N PRO A 83 -6.03 -1.58 -4.91
CA PRO A 83 -7.23 -2.16 -5.50
C PRO A 83 -7.28 -3.69 -5.30
N CYS A 84 -8.47 -4.27 -5.44
CA CYS A 84 -8.63 -5.73 -5.42
C CYS A 84 -8.02 -6.38 -6.67
N SER A 85 -7.78 -7.69 -6.60
CA SER A 85 -7.15 -8.49 -7.67
C SER A 85 -7.84 -8.42 -9.04
N THR A 86 -9.10 -8.00 -9.10
CA THR A 86 -9.86 -7.94 -10.37
C THR A 86 -9.90 -6.55 -11.00
N ARG A 87 -9.26 -5.53 -10.40
CA ARG A 87 -9.27 -4.13 -10.87
C ARG A 87 -8.10 -3.73 -11.78
N GLY A 88 -7.24 -4.67 -12.20
CA GLY A 88 -6.12 -4.37 -13.12
C GLY A 88 -6.45 -4.52 -14.60
N GLY A 89 -7.70 -4.83 -14.96
CA GLY A 89 -8.11 -5.04 -16.35
C GLY A 89 -7.57 -6.35 -16.93
N ILE A 90 -7.18 -6.34 -18.22
CA ILE A 90 -6.62 -7.53 -18.88
C ILE A 90 -5.23 -7.90 -18.33
N ALA A 91 -4.56 -6.97 -17.64
CA ALA A 91 -3.31 -7.23 -16.89
C ALA A 91 -3.46 -8.29 -15.81
N GLY A 92 -4.67 -8.44 -15.24
CA GLY A 92 -4.90 -9.22 -14.04
C GLY A 92 -4.78 -8.36 -12.79
N ASP A 93 -4.03 -8.83 -11.81
CA ASP A 93 -3.92 -8.24 -10.48
C ASP A 93 -3.21 -6.87 -10.53
N PRO A 94 -3.83 -5.79 -10.03
CA PRO A 94 -3.22 -4.47 -10.10
C PRO A 94 -2.13 -4.20 -9.07
N PHE A 95 -1.99 -5.00 -8.03
CA PHE A 95 -0.95 -4.79 -7.03
C PHE A 95 0.38 -5.36 -7.51
N ALA A 96 1.43 -4.53 -7.50
CA ALA A 96 2.77 -4.98 -7.86
C ALA A 96 3.56 -5.39 -6.61
N TYR A 97 3.87 -4.41 -5.77
CA TYR A 97 4.65 -4.58 -4.54
C TYR A 97 4.60 -3.31 -3.68
N VAL A 98 5.10 -3.41 -2.44
CA VAL A 98 5.42 -2.27 -1.58
C VAL A 98 6.90 -2.24 -1.21
N THR A 99 7.44 -1.06 -0.89
CA THR A 99 8.83 -0.90 -0.42
C THR A 99 8.91 0.03 0.79
N ILE A 100 9.94 -0.13 1.64
CA ILE A 100 10.30 0.81 2.70
C ILE A 100 11.78 1.17 2.51
N GLU A 101 12.06 2.42 2.14
CA GLU A 101 13.41 2.91 1.82
C GLU A 101 13.54 4.39 2.20
N ASP A 102 14.69 4.78 2.76
CA ASP A 102 15.05 6.18 3.05
C ASP A 102 14.02 6.99 3.86
N GLY A 103 13.38 6.36 4.86
CA GLY A 103 12.36 6.99 5.71
C GLY A 103 11.04 7.28 4.99
N ALA A 104 10.81 6.60 3.87
CA ALA A 104 9.58 6.62 3.10
C ALA A 104 9.15 5.18 2.77
N PHE A 105 7.90 5.04 2.37
CA PHE A 105 7.43 3.83 1.76
C PHE A 105 6.68 4.13 0.46
N SER A 106 6.70 3.17 -0.45
CA SER A 106 5.99 3.28 -1.72
C SER A 106 5.06 2.10 -1.95
N VAL A 107 3.93 2.39 -2.59
CA VAL A 107 2.95 1.39 -3.04
C VAL A 107 2.87 1.47 -4.55
N ILE A 108 3.14 0.34 -5.22
CA ILE A 108 3.18 0.29 -6.68
C ILE A 108 1.98 -0.52 -7.17
N THR A 109 1.22 0.08 -8.08
CA THR A 109 0.12 -0.58 -8.78
C THR A 109 0.27 -0.44 -10.28
N ASN A 110 -0.26 -1.41 -11.04
CA ASN A 110 -0.25 -1.37 -12.50
C ASN A 110 -1.50 -2.06 -13.06
N GLY A 111 -1.76 -1.90 -14.35
CA GLY A 111 -2.89 -2.54 -14.97
C GLY A 111 -3.08 -2.12 -16.42
N GLY A 112 -4.28 -2.32 -16.93
CA GLY A 112 -4.70 -1.96 -18.27
C GLY A 112 -4.70 -3.14 -19.24
N SER A 113 -4.62 -2.85 -20.53
CA SER A 113 -4.66 -3.84 -21.60
C SER A 113 -3.52 -3.57 -22.60
N ARG A 114 -3.83 -2.99 -23.76
CA ARG A 114 -2.83 -2.46 -24.69
C ARG A 114 -2.15 -1.23 -24.09
N GLU A 115 -2.94 -0.31 -23.56
CA GLU A 115 -2.41 0.77 -22.73
C GLU A 115 -2.21 0.22 -21.32
N ARG A 116 -0.95 0.12 -20.91
CA ARG A 116 -0.53 -0.27 -19.58
C ARG A 116 -0.33 0.97 -18.73
N TRP A 117 -1.06 1.06 -17.63
CA TRP A 117 -0.84 2.10 -16.64
C TRP A 117 -0.05 1.55 -15.46
N SER A 118 0.72 2.43 -14.81
CA SER A 118 1.37 2.17 -13.54
C SER A 118 1.33 3.41 -12.65
N SER A 119 1.14 3.21 -11.35
CA SER A 119 1.18 4.27 -10.34
C SER A 119 2.17 3.92 -9.23
N VAL A 120 2.95 4.90 -8.80
CA VAL A 120 3.80 4.82 -7.61
C VAL A 120 3.31 5.87 -6.62
N TYR A 121 2.83 5.43 -5.46
CA TYR A 121 2.38 6.30 -4.38
C TYR A 121 3.42 6.30 -3.27
N THR A 122 4.06 7.44 -3.01
CA THR A 122 5.12 7.54 -2.01
C THR A 122 4.64 8.35 -0.81
N PHE A 123 4.88 7.81 0.39
CA PHE A 123 4.55 8.44 1.66
C PHE A 123 5.81 8.55 2.51
N ARG A 124 5.98 9.69 3.19
CA ARG A 124 7.13 9.94 4.08
C ARG A 124 6.66 10.08 5.51
N TYR A 125 7.40 9.44 6.43
CA TYR A 125 7.14 9.55 7.86
C TYR A 125 7.62 10.92 8.39
N ALA A 126 6.78 11.56 9.21
CA ALA A 126 7.09 12.80 9.90
C ALA A 126 7.19 12.52 11.41
N PRO A 127 8.41 12.40 11.97
CA PRO A 127 8.60 12.03 13.38
C PRO A 127 7.93 12.97 14.38
N ALA A 128 7.91 14.28 14.09
CA ALA A 128 7.26 15.28 14.95
C ALA A 128 5.75 15.07 15.09
N GLU A 129 5.14 14.37 14.14
CA GLU A 129 3.70 14.16 14.06
C GLU A 129 3.29 12.70 14.22
N GLN A 130 4.29 11.81 14.23
CA GLN A 130 4.11 10.36 14.27
C GLN A 130 3.14 9.86 13.19
N ALA A 131 3.21 10.45 12.00
CA ALA A 131 2.29 10.18 10.89
C ALA A 131 3.02 10.13 9.55
N CYS A 132 2.47 9.38 8.60
CA CYS A 132 2.92 9.36 7.23
C CYS A 132 2.06 10.29 6.37
N TRP A 133 2.72 11.13 5.57
CA TRP A 133 2.07 12.06 4.66
C TRP A 133 2.40 11.70 3.22
N VAL A 134 1.46 11.94 2.31
CA VAL A 134 1.75 11.79 0.88
C VAL A 134 2.90 12.71 0.48
N HIS A 135 3.92 12.14 -0.15
CA HIS A 135 5.10 12.84 -0.62
C HIS A 135 5.00 13.14 -2.12
N GLY A 136 4.49 12.17 -2.88
CA GLY A 136 4.23 12.32 -4.30
C GLY A 136 3.56 11.10 -4.89
N VAL A 137 3.05 11.28 -6.11
CA VAL A 137 2.49 10.21 -6.92
C VAL A 137 3.08 10.31 -8.32
N GLN A 138 3.61 9.22 -8.85
CA GLN A 138 3.95 9.11 -10.27
C GLN A 138 2.90 8.27 -10.97
N ARG A 139 2.34 8.77 -12.06
CA ARG A 139 1.49 7.99 -12.98
C ARG A 139 2.16 7.89 -14.33
N ARG A 140 2.12 6.69 -14.92
CA ARG A 140 2.67 6.41 -16.24
C ARG A 140 1.71 5.58 -17.05
N VAL A 141 1.57 5.88 -18.34
CA VAL A 141 0.88 5.06 -19.34
C VAL A 141 1.83 4.73 -20.47
N VAL A 142 1.77 3.50 -20.97
CA VAL A 142 2.53 2.99 -22.11
C VAL A 142 1.60 2.23 -23.05
N ASP A 143 1.59 2.57 -24.34
CA ASP A 143 1.00 1.70 -25.36
C ASP A 143 2.01 0.59 -25.71
N THR A 144 1.64 -0.67 -25.49
CA THR A 144 2.54 -1.81 -25.73
C THR A 144 2.79 -2.12 -27.20
N GLU A 145 2.02 -1.54 -28.12
CA GLU A 145 2.24 -1.72 -29.56
C GLU A 145 3.08 -0.60 -30.17
N THR A 146 2.86 0.64 -29.74
CA THR A 146 3.53 1.83 -30.32
C THR A 146 4.69 2.33 -29.47
N GLU A 147 4.84 1.83 -28.25
CA GLU A 147 5.78 2.30 -27.22
C GLU A 147 5.56 3.75 -26.77
N ALA A 148 4.50 4.40 -27.24
CA ALA A 148 4.10 5.74 -26.80
C ALA A 148 3.96 5.74 -25.28
N THR A 149 4.60 6.70 -24.62
CA THR A 149 4.66 6.79 -23.17
C THR A 149 4.29 8.20 -22.73
N HIS A 150 3.52 8.30 -21.65
CA HIS A 150 3.31 9.54 -20.92
C HIS A 150 3.46 9.30 -19.42
N THR A 151 4.31 10.10 -18.78
CA THR A 151 4.51 10.09 -17.32
C THR A 151 4.15 11.45 -16.76
N ARG A 152 3.48 11.47 -15.60
CA ARG A 152 3.21 12.66 -14.81
C ARG A 152 3.53 12.41 -13.35
N ASP A 153 4.30 13.31 -12.78
CA ASP A 153 4.56 13.37 -11.34
C ASP A 153 3.64 14.41 -10.70
N PHE A 154 3.07 14.05 -9.56
CA PHE A 154 2.26 14.90 -8.70
C PHE A 154 3.01 15.10 -7.39
N SER A 155 3.33 16.35 -7.09
CA SER A 155 4.04 16.73 -5.87
C SER A 155 3.10 16.82 -4.66
N ALA A 156 3.64 16.71 -3.44
CA ALA A 156 2.89 17.01 -2.23
C ALA A 156 2.24 18.42 -2.22
N ALA A 157 2.81 19.39 -2.94
CA ALA A 157 2.24 20.73 -3.05
C ALA A 157 0.92 20.74 -3.85
N GLU A 158 0.82 19.90 -4.89
CA GLU A 158 -0.39 19.76 -5.71
C GLU A 158 -1.43 18.85 -5.04
N LEU A 159 -0.96 17.77 -4.39
CA LEU A 159 -1.81 16.81 -3.70
C LEU A 159 -2.35 17.35 -2.37
N GLY A 160 -1.72 18.39 -1.86
CA GLY A 160 -1.96 18.89 -0.52
C GLY A 160 -1.42 17.96 0.56
N ARG A 161 -1.75 18.32 1.80
CA ARG A 161 -1.24 17.63 2.98
C ARG A 161 -2.24 16.58 3.46
N VAL A 162 -2.12 15.39 2.87
CA VAL A 162 -3.02 14.24 3.13
C VAL A 162 -2.25 13.13 3.85
N ARG A 163 -2.82 12.62 4.93
CA ARG A 163 -2.25 11.49 5.67
C ARG A 163 -2.43 10.19 4.91
N PHE A 164 -1.57 9.23 5.18
CA PHE A 164 -1.65 7.90 4.60
C PHE A 164 -3.02 7.24 4.85
N GLU A 165 -3.56 7.27 6.07
CA GLU A 165 -4.85 6.65 6.40
C GLU A 165 -6.04 7.26 5.64
N ASP A 166 -5.94 8.53 5.26
CA ASP A 166 -7.00 9.27 4.58
C ASP A 166 -6.85 9.27 3.05
N PHE A 167 -5.65 8.99 2.55
CA PHE A 167 -5.31 9.12 1.13
C PHE A 167 -6.18 8.22 0.25
N ASP A 168 -6.74 8.82 -0.79
CA ASP A 168 -7.59 8.15 -1.78
C ASP A 168 -7.01 8.39 -3.18
N PRO A 169 -6.58 7.34 -3.90
CA PRO A 169 -5.96 7.51 -5.22
C PRO A 169 -6.92 8.08 -6.27
N SER A 170 -8.23 8.07 -6.05
CA SER A 170 -9.22 8.63 -6.99
C SER A 170 -9.20 10.16 -7.09
N VAL A 171 -8.60 10.85 -6.11
CA VAL A 171 -8.48 12.32 -6.14
C VAL A 171 -7.30 12.79 -7.00
N VAL A 172 -6.40 11.88 -7.38
CA VAL A 172 -5.27 12.17 -8.26
C VAL A 172 -5.73 12.01 -9.70
N ALA A 173 -5.49 13.02 -10.52
CA ALA A 173 -5.90 13.01 -11.92
C ALA A 173 -5.24 11.86 -12.70
N ASP A 174 -6.00 11.22 -13.58
CA ASP A 174 -5.47 10.22 -14.50
C ASP A 174 -4.53 10.83 -15.55
N VAL A 175 -3.68 9.97 -16.10
CA VAL A 175 -2.79 10.28 -17.21
C VAL A 175 -3.24 9.42 -18.38
N SER A 176 -3.39 10.00 -19.55
CA SER A 176 -3.66 9.30 -20.81
C SER A 176 -2.54 9.60 -21.80
N LEU A 177 -2.41 8.79 -22.84
CA LEU A 177 -1.54 9.15 -23.95
C LEU A 177 -2.07 10.42 -24.65
N PRO A 178 -1.17 11.23 -25.25
CA PRO A 178 -1.55 12.43 -25.99
C PRO A 178 -2.35 12.14 -27.26
#